data_AF-A0A348PLI6-F1
#
_entry.id   AF-A0A348PLI6-F1
#
_cell.length_a   1.000
_cell.length_b   1.000
_cell.length_c   1.000
_cell.angle_alpha   90.00
_cell.angle_beta   90.00
_cell.angle_gamma   90.00
#
_symmetry.space_group_name_H-M   'P 1'
#
loop_
_entity.id
_entity.type
_entity.pdbx_description
1 polymer ?
#
loop_
_entity_poly.entity_id
_entity_poly.type
_entity_poly.pdbx_seq_one_letter_code
_entity_poly.pdbx_strand_id
1 'polypeptide(L)' 'MRKLILFSVSIVFLVLGNGCKKCYRCTVLDEDASSIYEYPDICGSKSEYNSYEERCVTEYGAFDFTCSCAEI' A
#
# COMPACT_ATOMS: atom_id res chain seq x y z
N MET A 1 41.43 -23.05 -10.40
CA MET A 1 41.69 -21.64 -10.01
C MET A 1 40.42 -20.84 -10.19
N ARG A 2 40.15 -19.88 -9.28
CA ARG A 2 39.04 -18.88 -9.22
C ARG A 2 37.68 -19.46 -8.78
N LYS A 3 37.20 -19.39 -7.52
CA LYS A 3 36.95 -18.32 -6.52
C LYS A 3 35.82 -17.32 -6.88
N LEU A 4 34.80 -17.30 -5.98
CA LEU A 4 33.91 -16.20 -5.56
C LEU A 4 32.70 -15.93 -6.50
N ILE A 5 31.43 -15.74 -6.09
CA ILE A 5 30.81 -14.98 -4.98
C ILE A 5 29.40 -15.61 -4.71
N LEU A 6 29.10 -16.15 -3.53
CA LEU A 6 28.27 -15.60 -2.43
C LEU A 6 26.87 -15.01 -2.78
N PHE A 7 25.84 -15.63 -2.18
CA PHE A 7 24.63 -15.03 -1.59
C PHE A 7 23.74 -14.08 -2.43
N SER A 8 22.50 -14.51 -2.69
CA SER A 8 21.33 -13.83 -2.12
C SER A 8 20.08 -14.65 -2.28
N VAL A 9 19.58 -15.08 -1.13
CA VAL A 9 18.26 -15.64 -0.87
C VAL A 9 17.21 -14.68 -1.41
N SER A 10 16.31 -15.16 -2.27
CA SER A 10 14.99 -14.57 -2.44
C SER A 10 14.02 -15.72 -2.64
N ILE A 11 13.82 -16.44 -1.54
CA ILE A 11 12.71 -17.36 -1.37
C ILE A 11 11.46 -16.50 -1.45
N VAL A 12 10.77 -16.55 -2.59
CA VAL A 12 9.41 -16.05 -2.73
C VAL A 12 8.51 -16.99 -1.94
N PHE A 13 8.47 -16.79 -0.61
CA PHE A 13 7.47 -17.37 0.29
C PHE A 13 6.12 -16.71 -0.03
N LEU A 14 5.49 -17.16 -1.13
CA LEU A 14 4.07 -16.91 -1.40
C LEU A 14 3.23 -17.84 -0.50
N VAL A 15 3.32 -17.60 0.82
CA VAL A 15 2.42 -18.19 1.81
C VAL A 15 1.68 -17.03 2.46
N LEU A 16 0.61 -16.59 1.81
CA LEU A 16 -0.43 -15.77 2.42
C LEU A 16 -1.71 -16.57 2.22
N GLY A 17 -2.05 -17.48 3.12
CA GLY A 17 -2.49 -17.09 4.46
C GLY A 17 -3.95 -16.72 4.35
N ASN A 18 -4.81 -17.75 4.40
CA ASN A 18 -6.26 -17.69 4.31
C ASN A 18 -6.83 -17.15 5.64
N GLY A 19 -6.41 -15.95 6.04
CA GLY A 19 -6.98 -15.18 7.14
C GLY A 19 -7.84 -14.08 6.54
N CYS A 20 -8.94 -13.71 7.18
CA CYS A 20 -9.83 -12.63 6.76
C CYS A 20 -9.04 -11.32 6.54
N LYS A 21 -8.57 -11.12 5.30
CA LYS A 21 -7.91 -9.90 4.88
C LYS A 21 -9.01 -8.89 4.63
N LYS A 22 -9.01 -7.81 5.41
CA LYS A 22 -9.86 -6.66 5.15
C LYS A 22 -9.28 -5.96 3.92
N CYS A 23 -10.16 -5.60 2.99
CA CYS A 23 -9.78 -4.87 1.80
C CYS A 23 -10.01 -3.40 2.05
N TYR A 24 -9.05 -2.58 1.62
CA TYR A 24 -9.05 -1.14 1.80
C TYR A 24 -8.79 -0.45 0.48
N ARG A 25 -9.41 0.71 0.31
CA ARG A 25 -9.17 1.61 -0.82
C ARG A 25 -8.99 3.03 -0.31
N CYS A 26 -7.95 3.70 -0.82
CA CYS A 26 -7.71 5.10 -0.56
C CYS A 26 -8.14 5.92 -1.78
N THR A 27 -8.82 7.02 -1.52
CA THR A 27 -9.23 8.01 -2.50
C THR A 27 -8.61 9.34 -2.14
N VAL A 28 -7.97 9.97 -3.11
CA VAL A 28 -7.46 11.32 -2.99
C VAL A 28 -8.61 12.27 -3.30
N LEU A 29 -8.88 13.16 -2.36
CA LEU A 29 -9.91 14.18 -2.43
C LEU A 29 -9.27 15.56 -2.59
N ASP A 30 -9.90 16.43 -3.38
CA ASP A 30 -9.57 17.85 -3.42
C ASP A 30 -10.18 18.66 -2.26
N GLU A 31 -9.94 19.97 -2.27
CA GLU A 31 -10.46 20.89 -1.25
C GLU A 31 -11.99 20.90 -1.17
N ASP A 32 -12.68 20.58 -2.27
CA ASP A 32 -14.13 20.46 -2.37
C ASP A 32 -14.63 19.04 -1.97
N ALA A 33 -13.74 18.20 -1.43
CA ALA A 33 -13.98 16.79 -1.10
C ALA A 33 -14.39 15.93 -2.31
N SER A 34 -14.02 16.33 -3.53
CA SER A 34 -14.25 15.57 -4.75
C SER A 34 -13.11 14.60 -5.01
N SER A 35 -13.44 13.36 -5.41
CA SER A 35 -12.46 12.33 -5.72
C SER A 35 -11.70 12.65 -7.01
N ILE A 36 -10.40 12.89 -6.90
CA ILE A 36 -9.52 13.13 -8.06
C ILE A 36 -8.74 11.90 -8.48
N TYR A 37 -8.50 10.97 -7.55
CA TYR A 37 -7.78 9.73 -7.83
C TYR A 37 -8.18 8.62 -6.85
N GLU A 38 -8.35 7.41 -7.34
CA GLU A 38 -8.58 6.22 -6.53
C GLU A 38 -7.38 5.28 -6.64
N TYR A 39 -6.80 4.92 -5.50
CA TYR A 39 -5.76 3.90 -5.45
C TYR A 39 -6.38 2.50 -5.62
N PRO A 40 -5.60 1.52 -6.13
CA PRO A 40 -6.07 0.15 -6.27
C PRO A 40 -6.33 -0.50 -4.90
N ASP A 41 -7.35 -1.34 -4.84
CA ASP A 41 -7.72 -2.09 -3.63
C ASP A 41 -6.54 -2.91 -3.10
N ILE A 42 -6.32 -2.85 -1.80
CA ILE A 42 -5.35 -3.70 -1.11
C ILE A 42 -6.06 -4.54 -0.05
N CYS A 43 -5.83 -5.85 -0.07
CA CYS A 43 -6.36 -6.75 0.94
C CYS A 43 -5.20 -7.30 1.76
N GLY A 44 -5.15 -6.98 3.05
CA GLY A 44 -3.98 -7.27 3.85
C GLY A 44 -4.16 -7.11 5.35
N SER A 45 -3.03 -7.14 6.03
CA SER A 45 -2.90 -6.81 7.46
C SER A 45 -3.05 -5.31 7.70
N LYS A 46 -3.31 -4.92 8.95
CA LYS A 46 -3.31 -3.51 9.35
C LYS A 46 -1.99 -2.80 9.04
N SER A 47 -0.86 -3.53 9.05
CA SER A 47 0.43 -2.95 8.69
C SER A 47 0.51 -2.58 7.20
N GLU A 48 0.00 -3.44 6.33
CA GLU A 48 -0.07 -3.15 4.88
C GLU A 48 -1.01 -1.98 4.60
N TYR A 49 -2.13 -1.90 5.33
CA TYR A 49 -3.02 -0.75 5.32
C TYR A 49 -2.31 0.55 5.72
N ASN A 50 -1.61 0.56 6.86
CA ASN A 50 -0.91 1.76 7.34
C ASN A 50 0.12 2.26 6.33
N SER A 51 0.91 1.34 5.74
CA SER A 51 1.90 1.72 4.71
C SER A 51 1.25 2.25 3.43
N TYR A 52 0.06 1.76 3.10
CA TYR A 52 -0.70 2.22 1.94
C TYR A 52 -1.33 3.60 2.15
N GLU A 53 -1.85 3.87 3.35
CA GLU A 53 -2.32 5.20 3.77
C GLU A 53 -1.16 6.21 3.77
N GLU A 54 -0.02 5.85 4.38
CA GLU A 54 1.17 6.69 4.43
C GLU A 54 1.68 7.06 3.03
N ARG A 55 1.64 6.13 2.09
CA ARG A 55 1.98 6.41 0.68
C ARG A 55 1.05 7.47 0.08
N CYS A 56 -0.26 7.35 0.30
CA CYS A 56 -1.21 8.35 -0.19
C CYS A 56 -0.91 9.74 0.37
N VAL A 57 -0.71 9.84 1.69
CA VAL A 57 -0.40 11.10 2.37
C VAL A 57 0.94 11.67 1.91
N THR A 58 1.95 10.83 1.67
CA THR A 58 3.26 11.26 1.19
C THR A 58 3.22 11.77 -0.25
N GLU A 59 2.46 11.11 -1.12
CA GLU A 59 2.34 11.48 -2.54
C GLU A 59 1.47 12.72 -2.76
N TYR A 60 0.36 12.83 -2.02
CA TYR A 60 -0.67 13.85 -2.28
C TYR A 60 -0.92 14.83 -1.13
N GLY A 61 -0.58 14.48 0.11
CA GLY A 61 -0.79 15.35 1.28
C GLY A 61 0.06 16.63 1.28
N ALA A 62 1.05 16.74 0.38
CA ALA A 62 1.84 17.96 0.19
C ALA A 62 1.19 18.98 -0.77
N PHE A 63 0.08 18.62 -1.44
CA PHE A 63 -0.55 19.41 -2.50
C PHE A 63 -1.98 19.85 -2.14
N ASP A 64 -2.26 20.07 -0.84
CA ASP A 64 -3.59 20.39 -0.30
C ASP A 64 -4.69 19.34 -0.59
N PHE A 65 -4.29 18.14 -1.02
CA PHE A 65 -5.20 17.01 -1.21
C PHE A 65 -5.36 16.20 0.08
N THR A 66 -6.58 15.72 0.30
CA THR A 66 -6.92 14.86 1.45
C THR A 66 -7.00 13.41 1.03
N CYS A 67 -6.22 12.54 1.67
CA CYS A 67 -6.36 11.10 1.51
C CYS A 67 -7.46 10.54 2.41
N SER A 68 -8.45 9.89 1.81
CA SER A 68 -9.54 9.21 2.50
C SER A 68 -9.48 7.71 2.23
N CYS A 69 -9.17 6.93 3.27
CA CYS A 69 -9.05 5.47 3.15
C CYS A 69 -10.20 4.78 3.88
N ALA A 70 -10.87 3.84 3.20
CA ALA A 70 -12.00 3.11 3.75
C ALA A 70 -11.87 1.60 3.52
N GLU A 71 -12.44 0.81 4.43
CA GLU A 71 -12.67 -0.63 4.23
C GLU A 71 -13.82 -0.82 3.24
N ILE A 72 -13.66 -1.76 2.30
CA ILE A 72 -14.63 -2.07 1.24
C ILE A 72 -15.20 -3.48 1.35
#